data_AF-A0A2T5M0J2-F1
#
_entry.id   AF-A0A2T5M0J2-F1
#
_cell.length_a   1.000
_cell.length_b   1.000
_cell.length_c   1.000
_cell.angle_alpha   90.00
_cell.angle_beta   90.00
_cell.angle_gamma   90.00
#
_symmetry.space_group_name_H-M   'P 1'
#
loop_
_entity.id
_entity.type
_entity.pdbx_description
1 polymer ?
#
loop_
_entity_poly.entity_id
_entity_poly.type
_entity_poly.pdbx_seq_one_letter_code
_entity_poly.pdbx_strand_id
1 'polypeptide(L)'
;MFRCMRQTKPDRLSIRLSETLQPLTVVPWGALAMWHLGVPIAVGAPMIVVQDDDYTAAIERLEGAGFSQSVPNRAPPPEVMEDHPTPQQMLEEINAGHHHLDRSCAVFNYPHGDPAEQSFQVYLFPNSFARLFQQDISHPWSEIRDAASATRYKTYDNLHCPLEQALVESFVKAAIDEETETGFSAWGESLRSWISLMTGYLEVDNVLDDCPDRQAVEWYSHNFGRIHEASLINRHSAFHLFMPF
;
A
#
# COMPACT_ATOMS: atom_id res chain seq x y z
N MET A 1 -9.96 15.08 13.56
CA MET A 1 -9.53 13.75 13.10
C MET A 1 -8.50 13.22 14.08
N PHE A 2 -8.64 11.99 14.61
CA PHE A 2 -7.68 11.45 15.59
C PHE A 2 -6.50 10.83 14.85
N ARG A 3 -5.33 11.47 14.90
CA ARG A 3 -4.10 10.93 14.32
C ARG A 3 -3.40 10.02 15.34
N CYS A 4 -2.93 8.84 14.93
CA CYS A 4 -2.01 8.06 15.75
C CYS A 4 -0.62 8.70 15.69
N MET A 5 0.13 8.66 16.80
CA MET A 5 1.52 9.09 16.74
C MET A 5 2.28 8.25 15.72
N ARG A 6 3.06 8.91 14.85
CA ARG A 6 3.97 8.24 13.92
C ARG A 6 4.87 7.28 14.70
N GLN A 7 5.05 6.09 14.17
CA GLN A 7 5.93 5.11 14.80
C GLN A 7 7.39 5.58 14.68
N THR A 8 8.12 5.52 15.80
CA THR A 8 9.54 5.88 15.81
C THR A 8 10.45 4.70 15.49
N LYS A 9 9.91 3.48 15.60
CA LYS A 9 10.54 2.20 15.29
C LYS A 9 9.62 1.38 14.38
N PRO A 10 10.15 0.44 13.59
CA PRO A 10 9.31 -0.50 12.85
C PRO A 10 8.49 -1.37 13.79
N ASP A 11 7.33 -1.82 13.33
CA ASP A 11 6.52 -2.79 14.06
C ASP A 11 7.17 -4.18 14.04
N ARG A 12 6.68 -5.07 14.90
CA ARG A 12 7.23 -6.43 15.07
C ARG A 12 7.14 -7.27 13.79
N LEU A 13 6.07 -7.12 12.99
CA LEU A 13 5.88 -7.89 11.76
C LEU A 13 6.90 -7.45 10.71
N SER A 14 7.08 -6.14 10.53
CA SER A 14 8.11 -5.59 9.65
C SER A 14 9.51 -6.06 10.03
N ILE A 15 9.87 -6.02 11.33
CA ILE A 15 11.19 -6.49 11.81
C ILE A 15 11.39 -7.96 11.47
N ARG A 16 10.42 -8.82 11.82
CA ARG A 16 10.52 -10.27 11.61
C ARG A 16 10.67 -10.62 10.13
N LEU A 17 9.89 -9.98 9.26
CA LEU A 17 9.99 -10.18 7.81
C LEU A 17 11.35 -9.71 7.28
N SER A 18 11.85 -8.58 7.78
CA SER A 18 13.17 -8.07 7.43
C SER A 18 14.29 -9.04 7.82
N GLU A 19 14.27 -9.55 9.06
CA GLU A 19 15.25 -10.52 9.56
C GLU A 19 15.20 -11.84 8.78
N THR A 20 14.00 -12.29 8.42
CA THR A 20 13.80 -13.52 7.62
C THR A 20 14.37 -13.37 6.21
N LEU A 21 14.24 -12.18 5.63
CA LEU A 21 14.64 -11.91 4.26
C LEU A 21 16.08 -11.43 4.12
N GLN A 22 16.82 -11.23 5.20
CA GLN A 22 18.22 -10.75 5.18
C GLN A 22 19.14 -11.56 4.23
N PRO A 23 19.94 -10.91 3.35
CA PRO A 23 20.15 -9.46 3.21
C PRO A 23 19.27 -8.75 2.16
N LEU A 24 18.16 -9.34 1.71
CA LEU A 24 17.30 -8.70 0.69
C LEU A 24 16.71 -7.41 1.24
N THR A 25 16.61 -6.39 0.39
CA THR A 25 15.96 -5.14 0.78
C THR A 25 14.44 -5.35 0.86
N VAL A 26 13.83 -4.94 1.97
CA VAL A 26 12.40 -5.10 2.24
C VAL A 26 11.75 -3.75 2.45
N VAL A 27 10.65 -3.48 1.76
CA VAL A 27 9.82 -2.28 1.96
C VAL A 27 8.42 -2.70 2.42
N PRO A 28 7.97 -2.28 3.62
CA PRO A 28 6.57 -2.39 3.99
C PRO A 28 5.68 -1.62 3.02
N TRP A 29 4.50 -2.15 2.72
CA TRP A 29 3.51 -1.54 1.83
C TRP A 29 2.09 -1.64 2.41
N GLY A 30 1.12 -1.05 1.73
CA GLY A 30 -0.29 -1.06 2.15
C GLY A 30 -0.49 -0.57 3.58
N ALA A 31 -1.40 -1.22 4.33
CA ALA A 31 -1.75 -0.85 5.69
C ALA A 31 -0.56 -0.83 6.67
N LEU A 32 0.44 -1.70 6.47
CA LEU A 32 1.62 -1.78 7.33
C LEU A 32 2.47 -0.49 7.24
N ALA A 33 2.69 0.00 6.03
CA ALA A 33 3.40 1.26 5.80
C ALA A 33 2.60 2.48 6.28
N MET A 34 1.29 2.50 6.03
CA MET A 34 0.40 3.57 6.50
C MET A 34 0.37 3.66 8.03
N TRP A 35 0.31 2.51 8.71
CA TRP A 35 0.37 2.45 10.18
C TRP A 35 1.68 3.02 10.72
N HIS A 36 2.81 2.72 10.07
CA HIS A 36 4.12 3.30 10.44
C HIS A 36 4.09 4.84 10.41
N LEU A 37 3.40 5.44 9.44
CA LEU A 37 3.26 6.90 9.30
C LEU A 37 2.24 7.53 10.27
N GLY A 38 1.48 6.72 11.01
CA GLY A 38 0.50 7.18 12.00
C GLY A 38 -0.94 7.27 11.48
N VAL A 39 -1.25 6.63 10.34
CA VAL A 39 -2.63 6.48 9.87
C VAL A 39 -3.33 5.42 10.74
N PRO A 40 -4.52 5.71 11.32
CA PRO A 40 -5.24 4.76 12.16
C PRO A 40 -5.97 3.72 11.29
N ILE A 41 -5.23 2.71 10.84
CA ILE A 41 -5.71 1.62 9.99
C ILE A 41 -5.46 0.26 10.65
N ALA A 42 -6.39 -0.68 10.49
CA ALA A 42 -6.16 -2.05 10.94
C ALA A 42 -5.16 -2.74 9.99
N VAL A 43 -4.06 -3.27 10.54
CA VAL A 43 -3.11 -4.08 9.78
C VAL A 43 -3.64 -5.52 9.73
N GLY A 44 -4.46 -5.82 8.71
CA GLY A 44 -5.10 -7.13 8.54
C GLY A 44 -4.23 -8.18 7.82
N ALA A 45 -3.36 -7.74 6.91
CA ALA A 45 -2.44 -8.61 6.18
C ALA A 45 -1.15 -7.82 5.88
N PRO A 46 0.01 -8.24 6.43
CA PRO A 46 1.29 -7.62 6.10
C PRO A 46 1.58 -7.70 4.60
N MET A 47 1.86 -6.55 4.00
CA MET A 47 2.28 -6.44 2.60
C MET A 47 3.72 -5.96 2.59
N ILE A 48 4.60 -6.69 1.92
CA ILE A 48 6.02 -6.35 1.76
C ILE A 48 6.42 -6.40 0.30
N VAL A 49 7.38 -5.56 -0.05
CA VAL A 49 7.89 -5.37 -1.40
C VAL A 49 9.38 -5.65 -1.39
N VAL A 50 9.84 -6.42 -2.38
CA VAL A 50 11.26 -6.70 -2.65
C VAL A 50 11.60 -6.29 -4.08
N GLN A 51 12.89 -6.24 -4.43
CA GLN A 51 13.28 -6.00 -5.82
C GLN A 51 12.81 -7.14 -6.73
N ASP A 52 12.48 -6.83 -7.97
CA ASP A 52 12.04 -7.79 -8.99
C ASP A 52 13.07 -8.94 -9.12
N ASP A 53 14.36 -8.60 -9.15
CA ASP A 53 15.48 -9.56 -9.25
C ASP A 53 15.63 -10.45 -8.00
N ASP A 54 15.15 -9.98 -6.85
CA ASP A 54 15.20 -10.69 -5.57
C ASP A 54 13.91 -11.50 -5.29
N TYR A 55 12.88 -11.37 -6.14
CA TYR A 55 11.54 -11.89 -5.84
C TYR A 55 11.52 -13.41 -5.63
N THR A 56 12.18 -14.17 -6.51
CA THR A 56 12.29 -15.63 -6.35
C THR A 56 13.08 -16.01 -5.10
N ALA A 57 14.18 -15.32 -4.82
CA ALA A 57 14.98 -15.57 -3.62
C ALA A 57 14.21 -15.26 -2.32
N ALA A 58 13.36 -14.23 -2.33
CA ALA A 58 12.49 -13.89 -1.22
C ALA A 58 11.45 -14.99 -0.95
N ILE A 59 10.84 -15.55 -2.00
CA ILE A 59 9.92 -16.70 -1.88
C ILE A 59 10.63 -17.89 -1.20
N GLU A 60 11.78 -18.30 -1.73
CA GLU A 60 12.54 -19.45 -1.20
C GLU A 60 12.94 -19.25 0.27
N ARG A 61 13.26 -18.02 0.67
CA ARG A 61 13.61 -17.70 2.07
C ARG A 61 12.42 -17.76 2.99
N LEU A 62 11.25 -17.25 2.58
CA LEU A 62 10.03 -17.37 3.38
C LEU A 62 9.68 -18.85 3.57
N GLU A 63 9.72 -19.65 2.51
CA GLU A 63 9.49 -21.10 2.60
C GLU A 63 10.51 -21.78 3.53
N GLY A 64 11.80 -21.46 3.38
CA GLY A 64 12.86 -21.98 4.23
C GLY A 64 12.72 -21.58 5.72
N ALA A 65 12.06 -20.45 6.00
CA ALA A 65 11.73 -19.99 7.34
C ALA A 65 10.41 -20.55 7.89
N GLY A 66 9.76 -21.45 7.14
CA GLY A 66 8.56 -22.16 7.57
C GLY A 66 7.24 -21.46 7.22
N PHE A 67 7.26 -20.38 6.45
CA PHE A 67 6.06 -19.83 5.84
C PHE A 67 5.54 -20.79 4.78
N SER A 68 4.24 -21.05 4.75
CA SER A 68 3.64 -21.93 3.73
C SER A 68 2.94 -21.11 2.68
N GLN A 69 3.31 -21.31 1.41
CA GLN A 69 2.63 -20.67 0.29
C GLN A 69 1.14 -21.06 0.30
N SER A 70 0.29 -20.07 0.08
CA SER A 70 -1.16 -20.22 0.15
C SER A 70 -1.86 -19.33 -0.87
N VAL A 71 -3.19 -19.42 -0.90
CA VAL A 71 -4.03 -18.51 -1.66
C VAL A 71 -4.59 -17.43 -0.73
N PRO A 72 -4.86 -16.21 -1.24
CA PRO A 72 -5.55 -15.17 -0.49
C PRO A 72 -6.80 -15.69 0.22
N ASN A 73 -6.90 -15.43 1.52
CA ASN A 73 -8.11 -15.66 2.30
C ASN A 73 -8.84 -14.33 2.50
N ARG A 74 -9.91 -14.15 1.74
CA ARG A 74 -10.83 -13.00 1.85
C ARG A 74 -12.24 -13.43 2.22
N ALA A 75 -12.37 -14.63 2.80
CA ALA A 75 -13.67 -15.10 3.26
C ALA A 75 -14.22 -14.14 4.32
N PRO A 76 -15.46 -13.66 4.18
CA PRO A 76 -16.13 -12.96 5.26
C PRO A 76 -16.21 -13.84 6.52
N PRO A 77 -16.47 -13.23 7.69
CA PRO A 77 -16.72 -14.01 8.91
C PRO A 77 -17.78 -15.10 8.70
N PRO A 78 -17.65 -16.29 9.33
CA PRO A 78 -18.58 -17.40 9.11
C PRO A 78 -20.05 -17.03 9.31
N GLU A 79 -20.33 -16.14 10.26
CA GLU A 79 -21.69 -15.68 10.56
C GLU A 79 -22.30 -14.92 9.38
N VAL A 80 -21.48 -14.18 8.62
CA VAL A 80 -21.91 -13.49 7.40
C VAL A 80 -22.08 -14.47 6.24
N MET A 81 -21.25 -15.51 6.18
CA MET A 81 -21.32 -16.52 5.13
C MET A 81 -22.53 -17.45 5.29
N GLU A 82 -22.86 -17.86 6.52
CA GLU A 82 -23.97 -18.78 6.80
C GLU A 82 -25.34 -18.19 6.45
N ASP A 83 -25.49 -16.87 6.62
CA ASP A 83 -26.73 -16.14 6.35
C ASP A 83 -26.88 -15.68 4.89
N HIS A 84 -25.84 -15.86 4.05
CA HIS A 84 -25.86 -15.37 2.67
C HIS A 84 -26.59 -16.36 1.72
N PRO A 85 -27.50 -15.91 0.83
CA PRO A 85 -28.21 -16.81 -0.08
C PRO A 85 -27.31 -17.60 -1.05
N THR A 86 -26.18 -17.01 -1.44
CA THR A 86 -25.19 -17.60 -2.37
C THR A 86 -23.75 -17.34 -1.91
N PRO A 87 -23.27 -17.99 -0.83
CA PRO A 87 -21.97 -17.65 -0.22
C PRO A 87 -20.78 -17.85 -1.17
N GLN A 88 -20.87 -18.85 -2.06
CA GLN A 88 -19.83 -19.13 -3.06
C GLN A 88 -19.74 -18.01 -4.11
N GLN A 89 -20.88 -17.56 -4.64
CA GLN A 89 -20.91 -16.47 -5.62
C GLN A 89 -20.36 -15.17 -5.01
N MET A 90 -20.73 -14.86 -3.76
CA MET A 90 -20.17 -13.71 -3.04
C MET A 90 -18.64 -13.79 -2.95
N LEU A 91 -18.10 -14.96 -2.61
CA LEU A 91 -16.65 -15.15 -2.53
C LEU A 91 -15.97 -15.03 -3.91
N GLU A 92 -16.60 -15.54 -4.97
CA GLU A 92 -16.12 -15.39 -6.35
C GLU A 92 -16.09 -13.91 -6.76
N GLU A 93 -17.12 -13.14 -6.44
CA GLU A 93 -17.21 -11.70 -6.72
C GLU A 93 -16.13 -10.90 -5.96
N ILE A 94 -15.91 -11.23 -4.67
CA ILE A 94 -14.85 -10.62 -3.86
C ILE A 94 -13.47 -10.88 -4.50
N ASN A 95 -13.20 -12.13 -4.89
CA ASN A 95 -11.92 -12.49 -5.48
C ASN A 95 -11.73 -11.92 -6.89
N ALA A 96 -12.81 -11.83 -7.69
CA ALA A 96 -12.76 -11.22 -9.02
C ALA A 96 -12.27 -9.77 -8.96
N GLY A 97 -12.67 -9.01 -7.94
CA GLY A 97 -12.22 -7.64 -7.71
C GLY A 97 -10.73 -7.50 -7.35
N HIS A 98 -10.02 -8.60 -7.10
CA HIS A 98 -8.60 -8.62 -6.72
C HIS A 98 -7.74 -9.47 -7.67
N HIS A 99 -8.27 -9.90 -8.81
CA HIS A 99 -7.58 -10.84 -9.69
C HIS A 99 -6.19 -10.34 -10.16
N HIS A 100 -6.04 -9.05 -10.48
CA HIS A 100 -4.75 -8.51 -10.90
C HIS A 100 -3.72 -8.50 -9.76
N LEU A 101 -4.14 -8.16 -8.55
CA LEU A 101 -3.33 -8.26 -7.33
C LEU A 101 -2.84 -9.69 -7.12
N ASP A 102 -3.76 -10.66 -7.17
CA ASP A 102 -3.50 -12.07 -6.87
C ASP A 102 -2.54 -12.71 -7.88
N ARG A 103 -2.62 -12.31 -9.14
CA ARG A 103 -1.70 -12.76 -10.19
C ARG A 103 -0.28 -12.21 -10.01
N SER A 104 -0.13 -11.10 -9.30
CA SER A 104 1.11 -10.31 -9.25
C SER A 104 1.90 -10.50 -7.95
N CYS A 105 1.40 -11.34 -7.03
CA CYS A 105 2.03 -11.55 -5.73
C CYS A 105 2.04 -13.01 -5.29
N ALA A 106 2.88 -13.30 -4.31
CA ALA A 106 2.89 -14.57 -3.60
C ALA A 106 2.30 -14.35 -2.21
N VAL A 107 1.40 -15.24 -1.80
CA VAL A 107 0.76 -15.21 -0.49
C VAL A 107 1.27 -16.36 0.36
N PHE A 108 1.54 -16.07 1.63
CA PHE A 108 2.04 -17.04 2.58
C PHE A 108 1.27 -16.98 3.89
N ASN A 109 0.98 -18.14 4.46
CA ASN A 109 0.53 -18.22 5.85
C ASN A 109 1.75 -18.10 6.78
N TYR A 110 1.58 -17.40 7.90
CA TYR A 110 2.62 -17.33 8.92
C TYR A 110 2.95 -18.73 9.47
N PRO A 111 4.23 -18.99 9.82
CA PRO A 111 4.62 -20.24 10.47
C PRO A 111 3.90 -20.42 11.80
N HIS A 112 3.59 -21.68 12.13
CA HIS A 112 2.99 -22.05 13.40
C HIS A 112 3.95 -21.68 14.54
N GLY A 113 3.55 -20.75 15.41
CA GLY A 113 4.38 -20.33 16.53
C GLY A 113 3.68 -19.36 17.44
N ASP A 114 3.48 -18.12 16.99
CA ASP A 114 2.77 -17.09 17.75
C ASP A 114 1.26 -17.18 17.44
N PRO A 115 0.40 -17.51 18.42
CA PRO A 115 -1.05 -17.57 18.21
C PRO A 115 -1.64 -16.25 17.71
N ALA A 116 -1.01 -15.11 18.01
CA ALA A 116 -1.45 -13.81 17.55
C ALA A 116 -1.15 -13.57 16.06
N GLU A 117 -0.20 -14.31 15.49
CA GLU A 117 0.21 -14.17 14.09
C GLU A 117 -0.25 -15.33 13.20
N GLN A 118 -0.72 -16.42 13.81
CA GLN A 118 -1.10 -17.66 13.12
C GLN A 118 -2.24 -17.49 12.11
N SER A 119 -3.10 -16.48 12.28
CA SER A 119 -4.20 -16.17 11.35
C SER A 119 -3.80 -15.21 10.24
N PHE A 120 -2.60 -14.63 10.26
CA PHE A 120 -2.18 -13.68 9.24
C PHE A 120 -1.68 -14.36 7.98
N GLN A 121 -1.93 -13.67 6.86
CA GLN A 121 -1.25 -13.93 5.60
C GLN A 121 -0.32 -12.78 5.26
N VAL A 122 0.86 -13.11 4.74
CA VAL A 122 1.83 -12.16 4.18
C VAL A 122 1.66 -12.13 2.67
N TYR A 123 1.63 -10.94 2.11
CA TYR A 123 1.69 -10.73 0.68
C TYR A 123 3.08 -10.20 0.31
N LEU A 124 3.77 -10.93 -0.55
CA LEU A 124 5.06 -10.56 -1.10
C LEU A 124 4.86 -10.04 -2.52
N PHE A 125 5.31 -8.81 -2.77
CA PHE A 125 5.20 -8.15 -4.06
C PHE A 125 6.57 -7.89 -4.68
N PRO A 126 6.66 -8.01 -6.01
CA PRO A 126 7.76 -7.43 -6.78
C PRO A 126 7.60 -5.91 -6.83
N ASN A 127 8.71 -5.16 -6.85
CA ASN A 127 8.64 -3.69 -6.81
C ASN A 127 8.09 -3.06 -8.08
N SER A 128 8.16 -3.74 -9.23
CA SER A 128 7.48 -3.32 -10.46
C SER A 128 5.97 -3.14 -10.23
N PHE A 129 5.33 -4.06 -9.49
CA PHE A 129 3.91 -3.98 -9.17
C PHE A 129 3.60 -2.84 -8.19
N ALA A 130 4.38 -2.73 -7.11
CA ALA A 130 4.15 -1.72 -6.08
C ALA A 130 4.68 -0.32 -6.47
N ARG A 131 5.36 -0.19 -7.62
CA ARG A 131 5.94 1.08 -8.11
C ARG A 131 6.88 1.74 -7.11
N LEU A 132 7.67 0.92 -6.42
CA LEU A 132 8.70 1.35 -5.45
C LEU A 132 10.11 1.10 -6.00
N PHE A 133 11.12 1.75 -5.41
CA PHE A 133 12.55 1.66 -5.78
C PHE A 133 12.99 2.20 -7.16
N GLN A 134 12.10 2.82 -7.93
CA GLN A 134 12.39 3.20 -9.33
C GLN A 134 13.44 4.31 -9.54
N GLN A 135 13.91 5.01 -8.50
CA GLN A 135 14.83 6.17 -8.66
C GLN A 135 16.15 6.13 -7.87
N ASP A 136 16.33 5.22 -6.90
CA ASP A 136 17.45 5.34 -5.94
C ASP A 136 18.60 4.33 -6.12
N ILE A 137 18.53 3.37 -7.06
CA ILE A 137 19.53 2.28 -7.15
C ILE A 137 20.58 2.51 -8.26
N SER A 138 20.34 3.41 -9.21
CA SER A 138 21.25 3.61 -10.35
C SER A 138 22.38 4.61 -10.13
N HIS A 139 22.42 5.32 -8.99
CA HIS A 139 23.52 6.20 -8.67
C HIS A 139 24.32 5.65 -7.48
N PRO A 140 25.61 5.28 -7.68
CA PRO A 140 26.52 5.21 -6.56
C PRO A 140 26.41 6.54 -5.82
N TRP A 141 26.37 6.48 -4.50
CA TRP A 141 26.40 7.60 -3.56
C TRP A 141 27.71 8.42 -3.67
N SER A 142 28.13 8.80 -4.88
CA SER A 142 29.21 9.75 -5.12
C SER A 142 28.59 11.13 -5.35
N GLU A 143 28.63 11.91 -4.27
CA GLU A 143 28.89 13.35 -4.30
C GLU A 143 28.05 14.20 -5.26
N ILE A 144 26.83 14.58 -4.88
CA ILE A 144 26.40 15.97 -5.08
C ILE A 144 25.75 16.48 -3.79
N ARG A 145 26.43 17.46 -3.24
CA ARG A 145 26.11 18.22 -2.04
C ARG A 145 25.08 19.28 -2.45
N ASP A 146 23.81 18.97 -2.31
CA ASP A 146 22.74 19.97 -2.19
C ASP A 146 21.81 19.58 -1.05
N ALA A 147 21.64 20.51 -0.12
CA ALA A 147 20.77 20.36 1.03
C ALA A 147 19.30 20.28 0.58
N ALA A 148 18.57 19.26 1.06
CA ALA A 148 17.16 18.98 0.85
C ALA A 148 16.75 17.97 -0.25
N SER A 149 17.54 16.91 -0.51
CA SER A 149 16.89 15.67 -0.98
C SER A 149 16.05 15.12 0.19
N ALA A 150 14.75 15.39 0.19
CA ALA A 150 13.83 14.84 1.19
C ALA A 150 13.98 13.32 1.18
N THR A 151 14.49 12.77 2.29
CA THR A 151 14.74 11.34 2.44
C THR A 151 13.44 10.56 2.16
N ARG A 152 13.37 9.78 1.07
CA ARG A 152 12.14 9.07 0.67
C ARG A 152 11.79 7.88 1.57
N TYR A 153 12.79 7.36 2.29
CA TYR A 153 12.67 6.18 3.14
C TYR A 153 13.39 6.37 4.47
N LYS A 154 12.78 5.89 5.56
CA LYS A 154 13.49 5.69 6.82
C LYS A 154 14.03 4.26 6.87
N THR A 155 15.36 4.12 6.82
CA THR A 155 16.03 2.82 6.76
C THR A 155 16.42 2.29 8.13
N TYR A 156 16.19 0.99 8.34
CA TYR A 156 16.61 0.21 9.50
C TYR A 156 17.25 -1.09 8.97
N ASP A 157 18.57 -1.08 8.79
CA ASP A 157 19.31 -2.18 8.15
C ASP A 157 18.76 -2.49 6.74
N ASN A 158 18.22 -3.69 6.47
CA ASN A 158 17.60 -4.04 5.19
C ASN A 158 16.12 -3.64 5.08
N LEU A 159 15.53 -3.02 6.11
CA LEU A 159 14.14 -2.54 6.11
C LEU A 159 14.06 -1.06 5.71
N HIS A 160 13.34 -0.76 4.64
CA HIS A 160 13.17 0.60 4.12
C HIS A 160 11.70 1.03 4.28
N CYS A 161 11.38 1.75 5.36
CA CYS A 161 10.02 2.23 5.58
C CYS A 161 9.76 3.48 4.71
N PRO A 162 8.79 3.47 3.78
CA PRO A 162 8.54 4.60 2.90
C PRO A 162 7.96 5.78 3.70
N LEU A 163 8.40 7.00 3.37
CA LEU A 163 7.76 8.23 3.86
C LEU A 163 6.54 8.59 3.00
N GLU A 164 5.81 9.63 3.42
CA GLU A 164 4.55 10.06 2.80
C GLU A 164 4.62 10.15 1.28
N GLN A 165 5.59 10.89 0.74
CA GLN A 165 5.72 11.09 -0.70
C GLN A 165 5.93 9.77 -1.44
N ALA A 166 6.84 8.92 -0.96
CA ALA A 166 7.15 7.66 -1.63
C ALA A 166 5.97 6.69 -1.60
N LEU A 167 5.24 6.64 -0.49
CA LEU A 167 4.08 5.74 -0.34
C LEU A 167 2.87 6.24 -1.15
N VAL A 168 2.56 7.54 -1.13
CA VAL A 168 1.48 8.11 -1.93
C VAL A 168 1.78 7.98 -3.42
N GLU A 169 3.01 8.27 -3.86
CA GLU A 169 3.41 8.09 -5.25
C GLU A 169 3.24 6.64 -5.71
N SER A 170 3.66 5.69 -4.86
CA SER A 170 3.50 4.25 -5.10
C SER A 170 2.03 3.86 -5.26
N PHE A 171 1.14 4.26 -4.34
CA PHE A 171 -0.29 3.96 -4.42
C PHE A 171 -0.96 4.60 -5.64
N VAL A 172 -0.62 5.84 -5.97
CA VAL A 172 -1.17 6.54 -7.14
C VAL A 172 -0.80 5.82 -8.42
N LYS A 173 0.49 5.46 -8.59
CA LYS A 173 0.94 4.74 -9.79
C LYS A 173 0.31 3.35 -9.87
N ALA A 174 0.21 2.62 -8.75
CA ALA A 174 -0.48 1.34 -8.71
C ALA A 174 -1.98 1.47 -9.05
N ALA A 175 -2.64 2.56 -8.64
CA ALA A 175 -4.05 2.80 -8.96
C ALA A 175 -4.25 3.11 -10.45
N ILE A 176 -3.35 3.90 -11.05
CA ILE A 176 -3.35 4.17 -12.49
C ILE A 176 -3.16 2.88 -13.28
N ASP A 177 -2.22 2.03 -12.88
CA ASP A 177 -1.98 0.73 -13.52
C ASP A 177 -3.22 -0.17 -13.44
N GLU A 178 -3.84 -0.25 -12.27
CA GLU A 178 -5.04 -1.04 -12.04
C GLU A 178 -6.21 -0.56 -12.91
N GLU A 179 -6.43 0.76 -12.98
CA GLU A 179 -7.45 1.37 -13.82
C GLU A 179 -7.22 1.11 -15.31
N THR A 180 -5.94 1.10 -15.72
CA THR A 180 -5.56 0.85 -17.11
C THR A 180 -5.76 -0.61 -17.50
N GLU A 181 -5.40 -1.54 -16.62
CA GLU A 181 -5.47 -2.99 -16.88
C GLU A 181 -6.91 -3.52 -16.73
N THR A 182 -7.66 -3.04 -15.74
CA THR A 182 -8.93 -3.66 -15.31
C THR A 182 -10.14 -2.72 -15.38
N GLY A 183 -9.92 -1.40 -15.52
CA GLY A 183 -10.98 -0.41 -15.34
C GLY A 183 -11.37 -0.30 -13.87
N PHE A 184 -12.57 -0.75 -13.52
CA PHE A 184 -13.05 -0.74 -12.15
C PHE A 184 -12.76 -2.07 -11.45
N SER A 185 -12.08 -2.03 -10.30
CA SER A 185 -11.83 -3.20 -9.46
C SER A 185 -11.87 -2.87 -7.97
N ALA A 186 -12.14 -3.86 -7.13
CA ALA A 186 -12.14 -3.69 -5.67
C ALA A 186 -10.74 -3.37 -5.14
N TRP A 187 -9.69 -3.88 -5.80
CA TRP A 187 -8.32 -3.51 -5.50
C TRP A 187 -8.02 -2.04 -5.82
N GLY A 188 -8.46 -1.55 -6.99
CA GLY A 188 -8.33 -0.13 -7.35
C GLY A 188 -9.04 0.79 -6.36
N GLU A 189 -10.25 0.41 -5.92
CA GLU A 189 -10.97 1.13 -4.87
C GLU A 189 -10.27 1.08 -3.50
N SER A 190 -9.60 -0.02 -3.19
CA SER A 190 -8.78 -0.15 -1.98
C SER A 190 -7.59 0.82 -2.00
N LEU A 191 -6.89 0.91 -3.14
CA LEU A 191 -5.81 1.88 -3.34
C LEU A 191 -6.31 3.32 -3.23
N ARG A 192 -7.42 3.67 -3.89
CA ARG A 192 -8.09 4.98 -3.77
C ARG A 192 -8.46 5.30 -2.32
N SER A 193 -8.99 4.33 -1.59
CA SER A 193 -9.33 4.48 -0.17
C SER A 193 -8.10 4.72 0.70
N TRP A 194 -6.99 4.02 0.45
CA TRP A 194 -5.74 4.24 1.16
C TRP A 194 -5.14 5.62 0.90
N ILE A 195 -5.17 6.08 -0.36
CA ILE A 195 -4.75 7.43 -0.73
C ILE A 195 -5.60 8.47 0.03
N SER A 196 -6.93 8.32 0.02
CA SER A 196 -7.85 9.19 0.77
C SER A 196 -7.54 9.24 2.28
N LEU A 197 -7.29 8.07 2.89
CA LEU A 197 -6.90 7.99 4.30
C LEU A 197 -5.57 8.70 4.55
N MET A 198 -4.58 8.54 3.68
CA MET A 198 -3.31 9.26 3.80
C MET A 198 -3.50 10.76 3.67
N THR A 199 -4.21 11.23 2.64
CA THR A 199 -4.54 12.65 2.43
C THR A 199 -5.20 13.25 3.66
N GLY A 200 -6.24 12.61 4.18
CA GLY A 200 -6.97 13.11 5.35
C GLY A 200 -6.16 13.09 6.66
N TYR A 201 -5.48 11.98 6.98
CA TYR A 201 -4.82 11.82 8.29
C TYR A 201 -3.40 12.39 8.36
N LEU A 202 -2.72 12.50 7.22
CA LEU A 202 -1.33 12.98 7.15
C LEU A 202 -1.22 14.39 6.57
N GLU A 203 -2.32 14.98 6.07
CA GLU A 203 -2.37 16.33 5.48
C GLU A 203 -1.38 16.47 4.31
N VAL A 204 -1.46 15.51 3.37
CA VAL A 204 -0.51 15.34 2.25
C VAL A 204 -1.07 15.82 0.91
N ASP A 205 -1.91 16.86 0.91
CA ASP A 205 -2.71 17.30 -0.25
C ASP A 205 -1.88 17.69 -1.49
N ASN A 206 -0.61 18.04 -1.28
CA ASN A 206 0.33 18.47 -2.34
C ASN A 206 1.64 17.66 -2.33
N VAL A 207 1.63 16.48 -1.73
CA VAL A 207 2.86 15.69 -1.53
C VAL A 207 3.52 15.23 -2.84
N LEU A 208 2.76 15.24 -3.94
CA LEU A 208 3.25 14.88 -5.26
C LEU A 208 3.57 16.09 -6.17
N ASP A 209 3.52 17.33 -5.69
CA ASP A 209 3.78 18.52 -6.54
C ASP A 209 5.16 18.46 -7.22
N ASP A 210 6.16 17.93 -6.53
CA ASP A 210 7.53 17.76 -7.04
C ASP A 210 7.77 16.36 -7.66
N CYS A 211 6.74 15.55 -7.84
CA CYS A 211 6.86 14.23 -8.46
C CYS A 211 7.17 14.39 -9.97
N PRO A 212 8.21 13.73 -10.50
CA PRO A 212 8.56 13.85 -11.93
C PRO A 212 7.54 13.16 -12.85
N ASP A 213 6.73 12.24 -12.33
CA ASP A 213 5.69 11.55 -13.07
C ASP A 213 4.44 12.43 -13.17
N ARG A 214 4.31 13.16 -14.29
CA ARG A 214 3.18 14.06 -14.54
C ARG A 214 1.83 13.35 -14.51
N GLN A 215 1.75 12.10 -14.94
CA GLN A 215 0.50 11.35 -14.92
C GLN A 215 0.06 11.11 -13.47
N ALA A 216 1.00 10.75 -12.59
CA ALA A 216 0.72 10.60 -11.16
C ALA A 216 0.29 11.94 -10.52
N VAL A 217 0.95 13.05 -10.86
CA VAL A 217 0.59 14.39 -10.34
C VAL A 217 -0.81 14.79 -10.76
N GLU A 218 -1.14 14.66 -12.04
CA GLU A 218 -2.45 15.02 -12.58
C GLU A 218 -3.56 14.15 -11.99
N TRP A 219 -3.34 12.83 -11.94
CA TRP A 219 -4.30 11.89 -11.36
C TRP A 219 -4.54 12.19 -9.88
N TYR A 220 -3.48 12.40 -9.09
CA TYR A 220 -3.63 12.72 -7.67
C TYR A 220 -4.34 14.06 -7.45
N SER A 221 -3.95 15.09 -8.20
CA SER A 221 -4.56 16.42 -8.12
C SER A 221 -6.07 16.39 -8.42
N HIS A 222 -6.49 15.58 -9.38
CA HIS A 222 -7.90 15.47 -9.79
C HIS A 222 -8.75 14.67 -8.81
N ASN A 223 -8.19 13.63 -8.21
CA ASN A 223 -8.93 12.73 -7.32
C ASN A 223 -8.88 13.14 -5.85
N PHE A 224 -7.78 13.75 -5.38
CA PHE A 224 -7.54 14.02 -3.96
C PHE A 224 -6.89 15.38 -3.65
N GLY A 225 -6.20 16.00 -4.62
CA GLY A 225 -5.50 17.28 -4.41
C GLY A 225 -6.30 18.53 -4.80
N ARG A 226 -5.59 19.61 -5.18
CA ARG A 226 -6.17 20.95 -5.38
C ARG A 226 -7.34 21.02 -6.37
N ILE A 227 -7.30 20.25 -7.46
CA ILE A 227 -8.38 20.26 -8.45
C ILE A 227 -9.64 19.64 -7.86
N HIS A 228 -9.49 18.56 -7.09
CA HIS A 228 -10.57 17.95 -6.34
C HIS A 228 -11.21 18.95 -5.37
N GLU A 229 -10.41 19.61 -4.53
CA GLU A 229 -10.90 20.61 -3.57
C GLU A 229 -11.62 21.78 -4.25
N ALA A 230 -11.03 22.35 -5.32
CA ALA A 230 -11.64 23.43 -6.08
C ALA A 230 -12.99 23.02 -6.69
N SER A 231 -13.12 21.76 -7.13
CA SER A 231 -14.39 21.22 -7.63
C SER A 231 -15.46 21.12 -6.54
N LEU A 232 -15.08 20.73 -5.32
CA LEU A 232 -15.98 20.67 -4.16
C LEU A 232 -16.45 22.07 -3.74
N ILE A 233 -15.54 23.05 -3.69
CA ILE A 233 -15.85 24.45 -3.36
C ILE A 233 -16.83 25.04 -4.37
N ASN A 234 -16.60 24.80 -5.66
CA ASN A 234 -17.49 25.26 -6.73
C ASN A 234 -18.88 24.62 -6.63
N ARG A 235 -18.96 23.32 -6.31
CA ARG A 235 -20.24 22.63 -6.09
C ARG A 235 -20.98 23.20 -4.88
N HIS A 236 -20.31 23.41 -3.75
CA HIS A 236 -20.91 24.01 -2.56
C HIS A 236 -21.41 25.45 -2.81
N SER A 237 -20.66 26.23 -3.56
CA SER A 237 -21.04 27.59 -3.95
C SER A 237 -22.26 27.59 -4.89
N ALA A 238 -22.39 26.61 -5.77
CA ALA A 238 -23.58 26.40 -6.59
C ALA A 238 -24.80 25.99 -5.75
N PHE A 239 -24.65 25.16 -4.72
CA PHE A 239 -25.75 24.80 -3.82
C PHE A 239 -26.30 25.99 -3.02
N HIS A 240 -25.46 26.97 -2.65
CA HIS A 240 -25.91 28.19 -1.97
C HIS A 240 -26.67 29.17 -2.89
N LEU A 241 -26.55 29.06 -4.21
CA LEU A 241 -27.30 29.85 -5.19
C LEU A 241 -28.71 29.30 -5.48
N PHE A 242 -29.02 28.08 -5.02
CA PHE A 242 -30.30 27.39 -5.30
C PHE A 242 -31.21 27.18 -4.07
N MET A 243 -30.86 27.73 -2.89
CA MET A 243 -31.84 27.86 -1.79
C MET A 243 -32.52 29.23 -1.86
N PRO A 244 -33.81 29.32 -2.21
CA PRO A 244 -34.55 30.56 -2.04
C PRO A 244 -34.76 30.77 -0.53
N PHE A 245 -34.38 31.96 -0.04
CA PHE A 245 -34.98 32.51 1.18
C PHE A 245 -36.47 32.80 0.94
#